data_AF-A0A6I0BQ05-F1
#
_entry.id   AF-A0A6I0BQ05-F1
#
_cell.length_a   1.000
_cell.length_b   1.000
_cell.length_c   1.000
_cell.angle_alpha   90.00
_cell.angle_beta   90.00
_cell.angle_gamma   90.00
#
_symmetry.space_group_name_H-M   'P 1'
#
loop_
_entity.id
_entity.type
_entity.pdbx_description
1 polymer ?
#
loop_
_entity_poly.entity_id
_entity_poly.type
_entity_poly.pdbx_seq_one_letter_code
_entity_poly.pdbx_strand_id
1 'polypeptide(L)'
;MQVKDYNGMLRMTAVGSAVILFLCFIYLKYQTGIFDNFIKEFPSVEVEIKGVKLSTTYILPPLVWMFISLSIRVHDRISDLFKIRKNFDCNHILLPFTQKLNIPLNDTKKLKLFKNREDLMAKIFYKYADSTKTESEDNISPHLIHKALNNWAYFWILLEGQIFIGITIIIYICQKDWKNMLITLIVLILTLLIQFLIYKDAKKIVNQEINAILALKNGEYKERIKKEIKHALQN
;
A
#
# COMPACT_ATOMS: atom_id res chain seq x y z
N MET A 1 12.47 -8.04 2.80
CA MET A 1 12.66 -7.02 3.87
C MET A 1 11.43 -7.09 4.77
N GLN A 2 11.58 -7.34 6.08
CA GLN A 2 10.43 -7.41 6.98
C GLN A 2 10.14 -6.01 7.53
N VAL A 3 8.92 -5.52 7.31
CA VAL A 3 8.45 -4.23 7.83
C VAL A 3 8.13 -4.36 9.32
N LYS A 4 8.88 -3.64 10.14
CA LYS A 4 8.71 -3.64 11.61
C LYS A 4 7.76 -2.56 12.10
N ASP A 5 7.68 -1.44 11.38
CA ASP A 5 6.90 -0.26 11.75
C ASP A 5 6.38 0.49 10.51
N TYR A 6 5.56 1.51 10.72
CA TYR A 6 5.01 2.32 9.64
C TYR A 6 6.12 3.01 8.80
N ASN A 7 7.19 3.50 9.44
CA ASN A 7 8.32 4.11 8.72
C ASN A 7 9.08 3.09 7.84
N GLY A 8 9.14 1.83 8.26
CA GLY A 8 9.63 0.72 7.46
C GLY A 8 8.75 0.45 6.25
N MET A 9 7.43 0.54 6.41
CA MET A 9 6.47 0.42 5.31
C MET A 9 6.71 1.52 4.27
N LEU A 10 6.84 2.77 4.72
CA LEU A 10 7.11 3.92 3.86
C LEU A 10 8.39 3.75 3.03
N ARG A 11 9.49 3.38 3.68
CA ARG A 11 10.78 3.13 3.01
C ARG A 11 10.69 2.00 1.99
N MET A 12 10.05 0.90 2.38
CA MET A 12 9.87 -0.24 1.48
C MET A 12 9.00 0.14 0.27
N THR A 13 7.94 0.92 0.47
CA THR A 13 7.10 1.42 -0.62
C THR A 13 7.87 2.30 -1.58
N ALA A 14 8.59 3.30 -1.07
CA ALA A 14 9.36 4.24 -1.90
C ALA A 14 10.49 3.54 -2.68
N VAL A 15 11.24 2.65 -2.03
CA VAL A 15 12.30 1.88 -2.70
C VAL A 15 11.69 0.94 -3.74
N GLY A 16 10.61 0.23 -3.39
CA GLY A 16 9.95 -0.70 -4.29
C GLY A 16 9.39 -0.03 -5.54
N SER A 17 8.70 1.12 -5.41
CA SER A 17 8.18 1.85 -6.56
C SER A 17 9.30 2.50 -7.39
N ALA A 18 10.39 2.96 -6.76
CA ALA A 18 11.59 3.42 -7.47
C ALA A 18 12.26 2.30 -8.28
N VAL A 19 12.31 1.06 -7.76
CA VAL A 19 12.83 -0.09 -8.52
C VAL A 19 11.95 -0.37 -9.73
N ILE A 20 10.62 -0.34 -9.60
CA ILE A 20 9.71 -0.53 -10.75
C ILE A 20 9.93 0.58 -11.79
N LEU A 21 10.06 1.84 -11.36
CA LEU A 21 10.36 2.95 -12.25
C LEU A 21 11.68 2.73 -13.00
N PHE A 22 12.74 2.33 -12.29
CA PHE A 22 14.04 2.04 -12.88
C PHE A 22 13.94 0.94 -13.95
N LEU A 23 13.19 -0.13 -13.68
CA LEU A 23 12.95 -1.20 -14.65
C LEU A 23 12.20 -0.69 -15.89
N CYS A 24 11.18 0.16 -15.72
CA CYS A 24 10.47 0.77 -16.85
C CYS A 24 11.40 1.65 -17.70
N PHE A 25 12.26 2.46 -17.06
CA PHE A 25 13.25 3.30 -17.74
C PHE A 25 14.26 2.47 -18.54
N ILE A 26 14.81 1.42 -17.93
CA ILE A 26 15.73 0.51 -18.63
C ILE A 26 15.03 -0.16 -19.82
N TYR A 27 13.80 -0.62 -19.64
CA TYR A 27 13.06 -1.29 -20.70
C TYR A 27 12.79 -0.35 -21.88
N LEU A 28 12.34 0.88 -21.60
CA LEU A 28 12.15 1.92 -22.61
C LEU A 28 13.44 2.28 -23.34
N LYS A 29 14.57 2.40 -22.63
CA LYS A 29 15.89 2.60 -23.25
C LYS A 29 16.16 1.52 -24.29
N TYR A 30 16.12 0.26 -23.87
CA TYR A 30 16.55 -0.85 -24.74
C TYR A 30 15.66 -1.05 -25.95
N GLN A 31 14.37 -0.75 -25.84
CA GLN A 31 13.44 -0.97 -26.94
C GLN A 31 13.34 0.23 -27.88
N THR A 32 13.51 1.45 -27.39
CA THR A 32 13.13 2.67 -28.13
C THR A 32 14.25 3.68 -28.28
N GLY A 33 15.27 3.65 -27.43
CA GLY A 33 16.31 4.68 -27.38
C GLY A 33 15.79 6.09 -27.04
N ILE A 34 14.52 6.25 -26.64
CA ILE A 34 13.89 7.58 -26.48
C ILE A 34 14.62 8.47 -25.47
N PHE A 35 15.28 7.85 -24.50
CA PHE A 35 16.03 8.55 -23.46
C PHE A 35 17.50 8.81 -23.81
N ASP A 36 18.00 8.30 -24.94
CA ASP A 36 19.42 8.45 -25.29
C ASP A 36 19.82 9.91 -25.48
N ASN A 37 18.92 10.74 -26.04
CA ASN A 37 19.14 12.18 -26.15
C ASN A 37 19.08 12.88 -24.79
N PHE A 38 18.14 12.50 -23.92
CA PHE A 38 18.06 13.03 -22.56
C PHE A 38 19.34 12.76 -21.76
N ILE A 39 20.03 11.64 -22.04
CA ILE A 39 21.19 11.22 -21.26
C ILE A 39 22.48 11.89 -21.72
N LYS A 40 22.58 12.22 -23.01
CA LYS A 40 23.73 12.95 -23.54
C LYS A 40 23.91 14.33 -22.89
N GLU A 41 22.83 14.91 -22.38
CA GLU A 41 22.83 16.21 -21.69
C GLU A 41 23.45 16.16 -20.29
N PHE A 42 23.65 14.98 -19.70
CA PHE A 42 24.21 14.83 -18.35
C PHE A 42 25.58 14.18 -18.39
N PRO A 43 26.57 14.69 -17.63
CA PRO A 43 27.86 14.04 -17.49
C PRO A 43 27.66 12.66 -16.84
N SER A 44 27.81 11.60 -17.63
CA SER A 44 27.59 10.24 -17.18
C SER A 44 28.88 9.46 -17.03
N VAL A 45 29.03 8.79 -15.88
CA VAL A 45 29.95 7.65 -15.76
C VAL A 45 29.22 6.39 -16.19
N GLU A 46 29.78 5.64 -17.14
CA GLU A 46 29.31 4.30 -17.46
C GLU A 46 29.80 3.32 -16.42
N VAL A 47 28.86 2.60 -15.79
CA VAL A 47 29.15 1.50 -14.88
C VAL A 47 28.69 0.22 -15.55
N GLU A 48 29.59 -0.76 -15.62
CA GLU A 48 29.27 -2.07 -16.16
C GLU A 48 28.85 -3.00 -15.01
N ILE A 49 27.61 -3.50 -15.07
CA ILE A 49 27.09 -4.48 -14.12
C ILE A 49 26.70 -5.72 -14.90
N LYS A 50 27.45 -6.83 -14.73
CA LYS A 50 27.20 -8.11 -15.39
C LYS A 50 27.02 -7.99 -16.92
N GLY A 51 27.88 -7.22 -17.60
CA GLY A 51 27.84 -7.01 -19.05
C GLY A 51 26.85 -5.94 -19.53
N VAL A 52 26.11 -5.31 -18.61
CA VAL A 52 25.17 -4.23 -18.92
C VAL A 52 25.84 -2.88 -18.62
N LYS A 53 26.10 -2.10 -19.67
CA LYS A 53 26.58 -0.71 -19.54
C LYS A 53 25.43 0.22 -19.18
N LEU A 54 25.44 0.69 -17.94
CA LEU A 54 24.46 1.63 -17.40
C LEU A 54 25.15 2.95 -17.12
N SER A 55 24.67 4.01 -17.76
CA SER A 55 25.01 5.37 -17.36
C SER A 55 24.40 5.64 -15.98
N THR A 56 25.18 6.27 -15.10
CA THR A 56 24.73 6.73 -13.77
C THR A 56 23.52 7.66 -13.85
N THR A 57 23.31 8.34 -14.98
CA THR A 57 22.14 9.22 -15.23
C THR A 57 20.81 8.46 -15.14
N TYR A 58 20.77 7.17 -15.48
CA TYR A 58 19.55 6.35 -15.38
C TYR A 58 19.08 6.09 -13.94
N ILE A 59 19.97 6.28 -12.97
CA ILE A 59 19.67 6.12 -11.54
C ILE A 59 19.01 7.39 -10.98
N LEU A 60 19.14 8.54 -11.67
CA LEU A 60 18.63 9.81 -11.18
C LEU A 60 17.08 9.83 -11.10
N PRO A 61 16.31 9.46 -12.13
CA PRO A 61 14.84 9.43 -12.03
C PRO A 61 14.29 8.57 -10.88
N PRO A 62 14.74 7.30 -10.67
CA PRO A 62 14.24 6.51 -9.55
C PRO A 62 14.68 7.04 -8.18
N LEU A 63 15.87 7.65 -8.07
CA LEU A 63 16.28 8.32 -6.82
C LEU A 63 15.38 9.53 -6.51
N VAL A 64 15.14 10.39 -7.50
CA VAL A 64 14.24 11.55 -7.36
C VAL A 64 12.84 11.07 -6.97
N TRP A 65 12.34 10.03 -7.62
CA TRP A 65 11.05 9.44 -7.25
C TRP A 65 11.03 8.91 -5.82
N MET A 66 12.07 8.22 -5.38
CA MET A 66 12.17 7.72 -4.01
C MET A 66 12.04 8.87 -2.98
N PHE A 67 12.71 10.00 -3.23
CA PHE A 67 12.58 11.19 -2.36
C PHE A 67 11.16 11.78 -2.39
N ILE A 68 10.53 11.86 -3.57
CA ILE A 68 9.16 12.35 -3.72
C ILE A 68 8.17 11.43 -2.98
N SER A 69 8.28 10.11 -3.18
CA SER A 69 7.42 9.11 -2.56
C SER A 69 7.50 9.17 -1.03
N LEU A 70 8.72 9.34 -0.47
CA LEU A 70 8.94 9.52 0.96
C LEU A 70 8.40 10.85 1.50
N SER A 71 8.69 11.96 0.81
CA SER A 71 8.39 13.31 1.30
C SER A 71 6.90 13.63 1.27
N ILE A 72 6.22 13.25 0.18
CA ILE A 72 4.83 13.61 -0.07
C ILE A 72 3.87 12.47 0.34
N ARG A 73 4.40 11.28 0.64
CA ARG A 73 3.64 10.05 0.92
C ARG A 73 2.64 9.80 -0.20
N VAL A 74 3.16 9.56 -1.40
CA VAL A 74 2.38 9.43 -2.63
C VAL A 74 1.23 8.42 -2.47
N HIS A 75 1.51 7.25 -1.91
CA HIS A 75 0.49 6.25 -1.56
C HIS A 75 -0.67 6.78 -0.68
N ASP A 76 -0.43 7.67 0.29
CA ASP A 76 -1.51 8.26 1.10
C ASP A 76 -2.42 9.14 0.23
N ARG A 77 -1.83 9.94 -0.67
CA ARG A 77 -2.60 10.77 -1.63
C ARG A 77 -3.41 9.94 -2.60
N ILE A 78 -2.82 8.87 -3.15
CA ILE A 78 -3.52 7.91 -4.00
C ILE A 78 -4.65 7.24 -3.22
N SER A 79 -4.37 6.80 -1.99
CA SER A 79 -5.36 6.19 -1.10
C SER A 79 -6.54 7.11 -0.84
N ASP A 80 -6.31 8.39 -0.57
CA ASP A 80 -7.35 9.37 -0.30
C ASP A 80 -8.20 9.65 -1.54
N LEU A 81 -7.55 9.81 -2.70
CA LEU A 81 -8.22 10.05 -3.99
C LEU A 81 -9.18 8.91 -4.34
N PHE A 82 -8.71 7.66 -4.23
CA PHE A 82 -9.50 6.47 -4.52
C PHE A 82 -10.27 5.92 -3.31
N LYS A 83 -10.16 6.59 -2.15
CA LYS A 83 -10.74 6.17 -0.87
C LYS A 83 -10.41 4.73 -0.49
N ILE A 84 -9.25 4.21 -0.88
CA ILE A 84 -8.87 2.79 -0.72
C ILE A 84 -8.85 2.41 0.75
N ARG A 85 -8.05 3.12 1.57
CA ARG A 85 -7.95 2.84 3.00
C ARG A 85 -9.26 3.11 3.74
N LYS A 86 -9.98 4.19 3.39
CA LYS A 86 -11.29 4.48 3.95
C LYS A 86 -12.28 3.34 3.72
N ASN A 87 -12.38 2.85 2.48
CA ASN A 87 -13.26 1.74 2.13
C ASN A 87 -12.84 0.45 2.80
N PHE A 88 -11.53 0.20 2.91
CA PHE A 88 -11.01 -0.97 3.60
C PHE A 88 -11.38 -0.95 5.09
N ASP A 89 -11.07 0.12 5.80
CA ASP A 89 -11.31 0.22 7.24
C ASP A 89 -12.81 0.11 7.56
N CYS A 90 -13.65 0.81 6.81
CA CYS A 90 -15.09 0.73 7.00
C CYS A 90 -15.64 -0.68 6.75
N ASN A 91 -15.29 -1.30 5.63
CA ASN A 91 -15.93 -2.54 5.20
C ASN A 91 -15.28 -3.81 5.76
N HIS A 92 -14.00 -3.75 6.13
CA HIS A 92 -13.20 -4.91 6.55
C HIS A 92 -12.70 -4.81 7.99
N ILE A 93 -12.89 -3.68 8.66
CA ILE A 93 -12.57 -3.52 10.10
C ILE A 93 -13.82 -3.16 10.90
N LEU A 94 -14.41 -1.98 10.67
CA LEU A 94 -15.52 -1.47 11.49
C LEU A 94 -16.79 -2.32 11.35
N LEU A 95 -17.19 -2.68 10.11
CA LEU A 95 -18.34 -3.56 9.91
C LEU A 95 -18.15 -4.93 10.58
N PRO A 96 -17.04 -5.66 10.37
CA PRO A 96 -16.80 -6.91 11.09
C PRO A 96 -16.81 -6.78 12.63
N PHE A 97 -16.31 -5.68 13.21
CA PHE A 97 -16.45 -5.43 14.64
C PHE A 97 -17.92 -5.36 15.06
N THR A 98 -18.73 -4.58 14.35
CA THR A 98 -20.17 -4.44 14.69
C THR A 98 -20.91 -5.78 14.58
N GLN A 99 -20.58 -6.60 13.57
CA GLN A 99 -21.16 -7.92 13.37
C GLN A 99 -20.76 -8.88 14.50
N LYS A 100 -19.47 -8.97 14.84
CA LYS A 100 -18.98 -9.86 15.92
C LYS A 100 -19.44 -9.43 17.31
N LEU A 101 -19.79 -8.16 17.49
CA LEU A 101 -20.34 -7.62 18.73
C LEU A 101 -21.88 -7.61 18.78
N ASN A 102 -22.55 -8.16 17.75
CA ASN A 102 -24.00 -8.18 17.61
C ASN A 102 -24.63 -6.78 17.75
N ILE A 103 -24.01 -5.76 17.17
CA ILE A 103 -24.54 -4.38 17.14
C ILE A 103 -25.38 -4.22 15.87
N PRO A 104 -26.72 -4.09 15.97
CA PRO A 104 -27.57 -3.94 14.80
C PRO A 104 -27.35 -2.58 14.13
N LEU A 105 -27.02 -2.61 12.84
CA LEU A 105 -26.85 -1.44 12.00
C LEU A 105 -27.96 -1.36 10.96
N ASN A 106 -28.64 -0.22 10.91
CA ASN A 106 -29.43 0.20 9.76
C ASN A 106 -28.57 1.14 8.88
N ASP A 107 -29.08 1.56 7.72
CA ASP A 107 -28.33 2.39 6.78
C ASP A 107 -27.85 3.72 7.40
N THR A 108 -28.70 4.36 8.21
CA THR A 108 -28.35 5.60 8.92
C THR A 108 -27.20 5.39 9.90
N LYS A 109 -27.24 4.32 10.70
CA LYS A 109 -26.16 3.95 11.64
C LYS A 109 -24.87 3.59 10.90
N LYS A 110 -24.97 2.92 9.75
CA LYS A 110 -23.82 2.60 8.90
C LYS A 110 -23.13 3.87 8.38
N LEU A 111 -23.89 4.87 7.95
CA LEU A 111 -23.35 6.17 7.53
C LEU A 111 -22.66 6.90 8.68
N LYS A 112 -23.26 6.91 9.88
CA LYS A 112 -22.65 7.49 11.09
C LYS A 112 -21.33 6.79 11.47
N LEU A 113 -21.32 5.46 11.41
CA LEU A 113 -20.11 4.66 11.64
C LEU A 113 -18.99 5.05 10.68
N PHE A 114 -19.31 5.23 9.39
CA PHE A 114 -18.33 5.58 8.37
C PHE A 114 -17.85 7.04 8.48
N LYS A 115 -18.72 7.94 8.96
CA LYS A 115 -18.38 9.34 9.24
C LYS A 115 -17.40 9.43 10.42
N ASN A 116 -17.60 8.63 11.47
CA ASN A 116 -16.76 8.59 12.67
C ASN A 116 -15.57 7.60 12.54
N ARG A 117 -15.18 7.21 11.32
CA ARG A 117 -14.14 6.20 11.07
C ARG A 117 -12.84 6.49 11.81
N GLU A 118 -12.31 7.71 11.69
CA GLU A 118 -10.95 8.03 12.16
C GLU A 118 -10.83 7.85 13.67
N ASP A 119 -11.76 8.43 14.42
CA ASP A 119 -11.83 8.29 15.89
C ASP A 119 -12.02 6.83 16.30
N LEU A 120 -12.95 6.12 15.64
CA LEU A 120 -13.20 4.71 15.93
C LEU A 120 -11.96 3.84 15.67
N MET A 121 -11.33 3.99 14.51
CA MET A 121 -10.13 3.24 14.13
C MET A 121 -9.00 3.46 15.13
N ALA A 122 -8.77 4.71 15.56
CA ALA A 122 -7.77 5.03 16.56
C ALA A 122 -8.05 4.32 17.91
N LYS A 123 -9.30 4.31 18.36
CA LYS A 123 -9.70 3.79 19.68
C LYS A 123 -9.82 2.27 19.76
N ILE A 124 -10.29 1.62 18.68
CA ILE A 124 -10.69 0.20 18.72
C ILE A 124 -9.77 -0.74 17.97
N PHE A 125 -8.96 -0.22 17.03
CA PHE A 125 -8.09 -1.05 16.20
C PHE A 125 -6.62 -0.65 16.32
N TYR A 126 -6.26 0.57 15.92
CA TYR A 126 -4.85 1.01 15.91
C TYR A 126 -4.23 1.03 17.30
N LYS A 127 -5.01 1.25 18.36
CA LYS A 127 -4.53 1.13 19.74
C LYS A 127 -3.89 -0.24 20.05
N TYR A 128 -4.33 -1.31 19.40
CA TYR A 128 -3.86 -2.68 19.64
C TYR A 128 -3.02 -3.24 18.51
N ALA A 129 -3.12 -2.66 17.30
CA ALA A 129 -2.40 -3.07 16.10
C ALA A 129 -1.17 -2.18 15.80
N ASP A 130 -0.68 -1.46 16.81
CA ASP A 130 0.51 -0.61 16.70
C ASP A 130 1.76 -1.40 17.10
N SER A 131 2.66 -1.60 16.12
CA SER A 131 3.92 -2.33 16.28
C SER A 131 4.89 -1.69 17.29
N THR A 132 4.69 -0.42 17.66
CA THR A 132 5.56 0.30 18.60
C THR A 132 5.16 0.12 20.06
N LYS A 133 3.94 -0.38 20.32
CA LYS A 133 3.39 -0.55 21.67
C LYS A 133 3.33 -2.01 22.11
N THR A 134 3.76 -2.93 21.24
CA THR A 134 3.55 -4.39 21.31
C THR A 134 4.13 -5.12 22.52
N GLU A 135 4.80 -4.44 23.45
CA GLU A 135 5.41 -5.06 24.64
C GLU A 135 4.50 -5.07 25.88
N SER A 136 3.33 -4.43 25.86
CA SER A 136 2.33 -4.58 26.93
C SER A 136 1.41 -5.78 26.71
N GLU A 137 0.97 -6.44 27.79
CA GLU A 137 0.08 -7.63 27.84
C GLU A 137 -1.26 -7.49 27.10
N ASP A 138 -1.57 -6.28 26.61
CA ASP A 138 -2.82 -5.88 25.97
C ASP A 138 -2.79 -5.86 24.43
N ASN A 139 -1.74 -6.37 23.79
CA ASN A 139 -1.59 -6.28 22.33
C ASN A 139 -1.73 -7.61 21.59
N ILE A 140 -2.10 -7.52 20.32
CA ILE A 140 -2.09 -8.68 19.42
C ILE A 140 -0.65 -9.07 19.08
N SER A 141 -0.48 -10.32 18.64
CA SER A 141 0.83 -10.84 18.24
C SER A 141 1.54 -9.91 17.25
N PRO A 142 2.82 -9.52 17.51
CA PRO A 142 3.62 -8.70 16.60
C PRO A 142 3.69 -9.29 15.18
N HIS A 143 3.63 -10.62 15.08
CA HIS A 143 3.66 -11.32 13.79
C HIS A 143 2.50 -10.92 12.88
N LEU A 144 1.28 -10.77 13.41
CA LEU A 144 0.11 -10.37 12.62
C LEU A 144 0.25 -8.93 12.11
N ILE A 145 0.72 -8.02 12.98
CA ILE A 145 0.94 -6.61 12.64
C ILE A 145 1.99 -6.49 11.54
N HIS A 146 3.14 -7.15 11.69
CA HIS A 146 4.20 -7.13 10.67
C HIS A 146 3.72 -7.72 9.34
N LYS A 147 2.91 -8.78 9.38
CA LYS A 147 2.34 -9.37 8.16
C LYS A 147 1.36 -8.40 7.48
N ALA A 148 0.51 -7.73 8.24
CA ALA A 148 -0.40 -6.71 7.71
C ALA A 148 0.38 -5.54 7.07
N LEU A 149 1.40 -5.02 7.76
CA LEU A 149 2.26 -3.94 7.24
C LEU A 149 2.99 -4.34 5.96
N ASN A 150 3.53 -5.56 5.89
CA ASN A 150 4.17 -6.06 4.67
C ASN A 150 3.17 -6.14 3.51
N ASN A 151 1.97 -6.66 3.73
CA ASN A 151 0.95 -6.75 2.68
C ASN A 151 0.56 -5.37 2.16
N TRP A 152 0.37 -4.40 3.06
CA TRP A 152 0.11 -3.02 2.64
C TRP A 152 1.29 -2.41 1.89
N ALA A 153 2.53 -2.62 2.34
CA ALA A 153 3.71 -2.15 1.61
C ALA A 153 3.72 -2.68 0.16
N TYR A 154 3.55 -3.99 -0.03
CA TYR A 154 3.51 -4.59 -1.37
C TYR A 154 2.32 -4.11 -2.20
N PHE A 155 1.15 -3.94 -1.59
CA PHE A 155 -0.01 -3.38 -2.28
C PHE A 155 0.29 -1.98 -2.83
N TRP A 156 0.90 -1.11 -2.02
CA TRP A 156 1.24 0.26 -2.44
C TRP A 156 2.36 0.29 -3.48
N ILE A 157 3.37 -0.57 -3.37
CA ILE A 157 4.44 -0.70 -4.38
C ILE A 157 3.84 -1.00 -5.76
N LEU A 158 2.93 -1.97 -5.82
CA LEU A 158 2.28 -2.35 -7.07
C LEU A 158 1.39 -1.23 -7.60
N LEU A 159 0.62 -0.57 -6.73
CA LEU A 159 -0.25 0.53 -7.13
C LEU A 159 0.54 1.73 -7.68
N GLU A 160 1.62 2.15 -7.00
CA GLU A 160 2.49 3.22 -7.51
C GLU A 160 3.19 2.77 -8.81
N GLY A 161 3.65 1.52 -8.85
CA GLY A 161 4.29 0.93 -10.03
C GLY A 161 3.40 0.92 -11.28
N GLN A 162 2.09 0.70 -11.11
CA GLN A 162 1.12 0.71 -12.21
C GLN A 162 1.03 2.06 -12.93
N ILE A 163 1.32 3.17 -12.24
CA ILE A 163 1.37 4.50 -12.86
C ILE A 163 2.50 4.52 -13.90
N PHE A 164 3.69 4.01 -13.55
CA PHE A 164 4.84 3.96 -14.46
C PHE A 164 4.67 2.99 -15.61
N ILE A 165 4.07 1.82 -15.32
CA ILE A 165 3.71 0.85 -16.35
C ILE A 165 2.69 1.47 -17.33
N GLY A 166 1.69 2.20 -16.81
CA GLY A 166 0.70 2.92 -17.62
C GLY A 166 1.33 3.98 -18.53
N ILE A 167 2.25 4.80 -17.99
CA ILE A 167 3.01 5.79 -18.78
C ILE A 167 3.83 5.10 -19.87
N THR A 168 4.48 3.98 -19.53
CA THR A 168 5.27 3.18 -20.48
C THR A 168 4.41 2.65 -21.64
N ILE A 169 3.19 2.17 -21.35
CA ILE A 169 2.21 1.76 -22.38
C ILE A 169 1.85 2.93 -23.28
N ILE A 170 1.58 4.12 -22.72
CA ILE A 170 1.24 5.32 -23.50
C ILE A 170 2.38 5.68 -24.45
N ILE A 171 3.64 5.64 -23.99
CA ILE A 171 4.82 5.90 -24.83
C ILE A 171 4.86 4.93 -26.02
N TYR A 172 4.68 3.62 -25.79
CA TYR A 172 4.66 2.64 -26.88
C TYR A 172 3.50 2.84 -27.86
N ILE A 173 2.33 3.27 -27.37
CA ILE A 173 1.19 3.64 -28.24
C ILE A 173 1.58 4.82 -29.15
N CYS A 174 2.21 5.87 -28.60
CA CYS A 174 2.66 7.04 -29.36
C CYS A 174 3.70 6.65 -30.43
N GLN A 175 4.54 5.65 -30.16
CA GLN A 175 5.54 5.14 -31.09
C GLN A 175 4.99 4.10 -32.08
N LYS A 176 3.73 3.68 -31.92
CA LYS A 176 3.10 2.57 -32.68
C LYS A 176 3.83 1.23 -32.52
N ASP A 177 4.53 1.02 -31.41
CA ASP A 177 5.18 -0.26 -31.08
C ASP A 177 4.20 -1.17 -30.36
N TRP A 178 3.34 -1.82 -31.15
CA TRP A 178 2.29 -2.69 -30.63
C TRP A 178 2.82 -3.91 -29.88
N LYS A 179 4.00 -4.42 -30.27
CA LYS A 179 4.59 -5.61 -29.63
C LYS A 179 4.99 -5.30 -28.20
N ASN A 180 5.79 -4.25 -27.99
CA ASN A 180 6.23 -3.88 -26.64
C ASN A 180 5.08 -3.31 -25.80
N MET A 181 4.10 -2.66 -26.43
CA MET A 181 2.84 -2.28 -25.77
C MET A 181 2.11 -3.50 -25.20
N LEU A 182 1.89 -4.55 -26.00
CA LEU A 182 1.18 -5.76 -25.55
C LEU A 182 1.93 -6.50 -24.44
N ILE A 183 3.26 -6.61 -24.54
CA ILE A 183 4.09 -7.20 -23.48
C ILE A 183 3.92 -6.41 -22.17
N THR A 184 3.99 -5.08 -22.24
CA THR A 184 3.84 -4.20 -21.07
C THR A 184 2.42 -4.30 -20.48
N LEU A 185 1.39 -4.44 -21.32
CA LEU A 185 0.00 -4.65 -20.89
C LEU A 185 -0.16 -5.98 -20.13
N ILE A 186 0.50 -7.06 -20.58
CA ILE A 186 0.50 -8.34 -19.86
C ILE A 186 1.13 -8.16 -18.47
N VAL A 187 2.26 -7.44 -18.37
CA VAL A 187 2.88 -7.12 -17.08
C VAL A 187 1.92 -6.33 -16.19
N LEU A 188 1.20 -5.33 -16.73
CA LEU A 188 0.19 -4.59 -15.99
C LEU A 188 -0.90 -5.52 -15.42
N ILE A 189 -1.45 -6.41 -16.24
CA ILE A 189 -2.48 -7.37 -15.82
C ILE A 189 -1.95 -8.30 -14.71
N LEU A 190 -0.72 -8.79 -14.83
CA LEU A 190 -0.10 -9.62 -13.80
C LEU A 190 0.07 -8.86 -12.48
N THR A 191 0.49 -7.59 -12.52
CA THR A 191 0.60 -6.77 -11.29
C THR A 191 -0.76 -6.55 -10.64
N LEU A 192 -1.83 -6.32 -11.42
CA LEU A 192 -3.20 -6.18 -10.91
C LEU A 192 -3.68 -7.48 -10.25
N LEU A 193 -3.38 -8.65 -10.85
CA LEU A 193 -3.70 -9.95 -10.28
C LEU A 193 -2.98 -10.16 -8.94
N ILE A 194 -1.68 -9.90 -8.87
CA ILE A 194 -0.90 -10.02 -7.63
C ILE A 194 -1.44 -9.05 -6.57
N GLN A 195 -1.74 -7.81 -6.94
CA GLN A 195 -2.31 -6.81 -6.04
C GLN A 195 -3.67 -7.27 -5.48
N PHE A 196 -4.51 -7.89 -6.32
CA PHE A 196 -5.78 -8.47 -5.88
C PHE A 196 -5.57 -9.61 -4.88
N LEU A 197 -4.59 -10.49 -5.11
CA LEU A 197 -4.26 -11.57 -4.16
C LEU A 197 -3.77 -11.03 -2.82
N ILE A 198 -2.89 -10.02 -2.84
CA ILE A 198 -2.43 -9.32 -1.63
C ILE A 198 -3.61 -8.68 -0.89
N TYR A 199 -4.52 -8.02 -1.62
CA TYR A 199 -5.71 -7.43 -1.02
C TYR A 199 -6.61 -8.47 -0.35
N LYS A 200 -6.78 -9.66 -0.95
CA LYS A 200 -7.50 -10.77 -0.32
C LYS A 200 -6.80 -11.27 0.94
N ASP A 201 -5.47 -11.38 0.92
CA ASP A 201 -4.71 -11.82 2.10
C ASP A 201 -4.77 -10.77 3.22
N ALA A 202 -4.69 -9.48 2.90
CA ALA A 202 -4.87 -8.39 3.86
C ALA A 202 -6.23 -8.48 4.59
N LYS A 203 -7.32 -8.80 3.88
CA LYS A 203 -8.63 -9.02 4.52
C LYS A 203 -8.61 -10.19 5.50
N LYS A 204 -7.93 -11.30 5.15
CA LYS A 204 -7.82 -12.47 6.01
C LYS A 204 -7.05 -12.13 7.29
N ILE A 205 -5.90 -11.46 7.16
CA ILE A 205 -5.07 -11.04 8.30
C ILE A 205 -5.87 -10.12 9.21
N VAL A 206 -6.54 -9.11 8.67
CA VAL A 206 -7.33 -8.17 9.46
C VAL A 206 -8.45 -8.87 10.23
N ASN A 207 -9.09 -9.87 9.63
CA ASN A 207 -10.08 -10.66 10.36
C ASN A 207 -9.45 -11.46 11.53
N GLN A 208 -8.22 -11.93 11.39
CA GLN A 208 -7.44 -12.56 12.47
C GLN A 208 -7.07 -11.53 13.55
N GLU A 209 -6.65 -10.32 13.18
CA GLU A 209 -6.37 -9.23 14.12
C GLU A 209 -7.61 -8.86 14.94
N ILE A 210 -8.77 -8.73 14.28
CA ILE A 210 -10.05 -8.46 14.97
C ILE A 210 -10.39 -9.59 15.96
N ASN A 211 -10.22 -10.86 15.55
CA ASN A 211 -10.44 -12.00 16.45
C ASN A 211 -9.47 -11.96 17.64
N ALA A 212 -8.20 -11.65 17.40
CA ALA A 212 -7.20 -11.55 18.44
C ALA A 212 -7.54 -10.42 19.44
N ILE A 213 -7.93 -9.23 18.95
CA ILE A 213 -8.36 -8.11 19.78
C ILE A 213 -9.56 -8.49 20.65
N LEU A 214 -10.57 -9.16 20.09
CA LEU A 214 -11.76 -9.58 20.82
C LEU A 214 -11.51 -10.74 21.80
N ALA A 215 -10.42 -11.50 21.62
CA ALA A 215 -10.01 -12.61 22.46
C ALA A 215 -9.02 -12.22 23.57
N LEU A 216 -8.61 -10.94 23.64
CA LEU A 216 -7.78 -10.44 24.74
C LEU A 216 -8.46 -10.70 26.08
N LYS A 217 -7.72 -11.27 27.04
CA LYS A 217 -8.23 -12.02 28.20
C LYS A 217 -9.12 -11.25 29.18
N ASN A 218 -9.19 -9.92 29.13
CA ASN A 218 -9.84 -9.15 30.19
C ASN A 218 -11.34 -8.89 30.03
N GLY A 219 -12.01 -9.25 28.92
CA GLY A 219 -13.47 -9.04 28.74
C GLY A 219 -13.93 -7.58 28.67
N GLU A 220 -13.27 -6.67 29.40
CA GLU A 220 -13.40 -5.21 29.38
C GLU A 220 -13.18 -4.64 27.98
N TYR A 221 -12.32 -5.27 27.17
CA TYR A 221 -12.05 -4.83 25.80
C TYR A 221 -13.29 -4.90 24.91
N LYS A 222 -14.04 -6.01 25.00
CA LYS A 222 -15.24 -6.22 24.20
C LYS A 222 -16.30 -5.17 24.54
N GLU A 223 -16.52 -4.94 25.84
CA GLU A 223 -17.49 -3.95 26.31
C GLU A 223 -17.04 -2.52 26.03
N ARG A 224 -15.74 -2.20 26.15
CA ARG A 224 -15.20 -0.89 25.79
C ARG A 224 -15.37 -0.59 24.31
N ILE A 225 -15.00 -1.52 23.42
CA ILE A 225 -15.18 -1.35 21.96
C ILE A 225 -16.67 -1.18 21.64
N LYS A 226 -17.54 -1.98 22.26
CA LYS A 226 -18.99 -1.87 22.10
C LYS A 226 -19.51 -0.50 22.56
N LYS A 227 -19.00 0.05 23.65
CA LYS A 227 -19.34 1.40 24.16
C LYS A 227 -18.90 2.49 23.18
N GLU A 228 -17.66 2.42 22.67
CA GLU A 228 -17.15 3.40 21.69
C GLU A 228 -17.98 3.39 20.40
N ILE A 229 -18.29 2.19 19.87
CA ILE A 229 -19.14 2.08 18.68
C ILE A 229 -20.53 2.64 18.96
N LYS A 230 -21.18 2.28 20.07
CA LYS A 230 -22.52 2.80 20.40
C LYS A 230 -22.53 4.32 20.55
N HIS A 231 -21.52 4.89 21.21
CA HIS A 231 -21.36 6.33 21.35
C HIS A 231 -21.23 7.02 19.98
N ALA A 232 -20.40 6.47 19.08
CA ALA A 232 -20.25 6.98 17.71
C ALA A 232 -21.50 6.82 16.84
N LEU A 233 -22.45 5.97 17.21
CA LEU A 233 -23.74 5.83 16.51
C LEU A 233 -24.81 6.82 17.02
N GLN A 234 -24.63 7.36 18.23
CA GLN A 234 -25.54 8.34 18.83
C GLN A 234 -25.24 9.76 18.32
N ASN A 235 -23.96 10.10 18.19
CA ASN A 235 -23.47 11.34 17.55
C ASN A 235 -23.64 11.31 16.03
#